data_AF-W5QB46-F1
#
_entry.id   AF-W5QB46-F1
#
_cell.length_a   1.000
_cell.length_b   1.000
_cell.length_c   1.000
_cell.angle_alpha   90.00
_cell.angle_beta   90.00
_cell.angle_gamma   90.00
#
_symmetry.space_group_name_H-M   'P 1'
#
loop_
_entity.id
_entity.type
_entity.pdbx_description
1 polymer ?
#
loop_
_entity_poly.entity_id
_entity_poly.type
_entity_poly.pdbx_seq_one_letter_code
_entity_poly.pdbx_strand_id
1 'polypeptide(L)'
;CFFSFSFLTIADGCTDWSVDIKKYQVLVGEPVRIKCALFYGYIRANYSLAQSAGLSLMWYKSSGPGDFEEPIAFDGSRMSKEEDSIWFRPTLLQDSGLYACVIR
;
A
#
# COMPACT_ATOMS: atom_id res chain seq x y z
N CYS A 1 -5.88 8.80 -8.19
CA CYS A 1 -6.18 9.27 -6.83
C CYS A 1 -4.93 9.29 -5.96
N PHE A 2 -4.23 10.42 -5.96
CA PHE A 2 -3.62 11.07 -4.79
C PHE A 2 -3.46 12.55 -5.21
N PHE A 3 -3.84 13.49 -4.34
CA PHE A 3 -3.95 14.93 -4.62
C PHE A 3 -2.60 15.53 -5.07
N SER A 4 -2.50 16.47 -6.01
CA SER A 4 -2.92 17.86 -5.76
C SER A 4 -2.91 18.74 -7.03
N PHE A 5 -3.91 19.61 -7.11
CA PHE A 5 -4.14 20.79 -7.95
C PHE A 5 -4.53 20.67 -9.44
N SER A 6 -5.81 21.02 -9.65
CA SER A 6 -6.37 21.76 -10.79
C SER A 6 -6.52 21.02 -12.11
N PHE A 7 -7.71 20.46 -12.37
CA PHE A 7 -8.69 20.93 -13.36
C PHE A 7 -9.81 19.89 -13.49
N LEU A 8 -11.03 20.36 -13.74
CA LEU A 8 -12.29 19.62 -13.70
C LEU A 8 -12.28 18.32 -14.52
N THR A 9 -12.54 17.18 -13.89
CA THR A 9 -13.37 16.08 -14.43
C THR A 9 -13.87 15.19 -13.28
N ILE A 10 -15.18 14.98 -13.21
CA ILE A 10 -15.84 14.13 -12.21
C ILE A 10 -15.71 12.67 -12.69
N ALA A 11 -14.71 11.96 -12.17
CA ALA A 11 -14.66 10.50 -12.14
C ALA A 11 -13.96 10.08 -10.83
N ASP A 12 -14.77 9.65 -9.86
CA ASP A 12 -14.46 8.79 -8.71
C ASP A 12 -13.18 9.10 -7.90
N GLY A 13 -13.31 9.96 -6.88
CA GLY A 13 -12.29 10.12 -5.84
C GLY A 13 -12.15 8.84 -5.01
N CYS A 14 -10.92 8.35 -4.79
CA CYS A 14 -10.66 7.32 -3.78
C CYS A 14 -10.78 7.95 -2.40
N THR A 15 -11.46 7.26 -1.49
CA THR A 15 -11.49 7.63 -0.07
C THR A 15 -10.10 7.42 0.53
N ASP A 16 -9.40 8.53 0.80
CA ASP A 16 -8.14 8.51 1.53
C ASP A 16 -8.41 8.37 3.04
N TRP A 17 -7.86 7.32 3.64
CA TRP A 17 -7.92 7.09 5.09
C TRP A 17 -6.68 7.64 5.82
N SER A 18 -5.79 8.34 5.09
CA SER A 18 -4.50 8.83 5.57
C SER A 18 -3.61 7.70 6.11
N VAL A 19 -2.59 8.02 6.91
CA VAL A 19 -1.62 7.04 7.42
C VAL A 19 -2.23 6.22 8.56
N ASP A 20 -2.17 4.89 8.45
CA ASP A 20 -2.64 3.98 9.48
C ASP A 20 -1.89 4.17 10.82
N ILE A 21 -2.59 3.86 11.92
CA ILE A 21 -2.03 3.96 13.27
C ILE A 21 -0.87 2.96 13.47
N LYS A 22 -0.90 1.80 12.80
CA LYS A 22 0.13 0.77 12.93
C LYS A 22 1.36 1.13 12.10
N LYS A 23 2.48 1.34 12.79
CA LYS A 23 3.80 1.60 12.19
C LYS A 23 4.67 0.35 12.26
N TYR A 24 5.40 0.08 11.18
CA TYR A 24 6.35 -1.02 11.08
C TYR A 24 7.77 -0.46 11.25
N GLN A 25 8.45 -0.82 12.35
CA GLN A 25 9.85 -0.46 12.62
C GLN A 25 10.63 -1.76 12.76
N VAL A 26 11.57 -1.98 11.84
CA VAL A 26 12.34 -3.23 11.73
C VAL A 26 13.81 -2.90 11.48
N LEU A 27 14.70 -3.76 11.96
CA LEU A 27 16.13 -3.60 11.71
C LEU A 27 16.46 -4.00 10.28
N VAL A 28 17.45 -3.32 9.70
CA VAL A 28 17.96 -3.64 8.36
C VAL A 28 18.44 -5.08 8.34
N GLY A 29 18.04 -5.85 7.32
CA GLY A 29 18.39 -7.27 7.21
C GLY A 29 17.31 -8.20 7.78
N GLU A 30 16.38 -7.70 8.59
CA GLU A 30 15.27 -8.52 9.10
C GLU A 30 14.13 -8.62 8.08
N PRO A 31 13.44 -9.77 7.98
CA PRO A 31 12.27 -9.88 7.13
C PRO A 31 11.06 -9.18 7.75
N VAL A 32 10.26 -8.49 6.95
CA VAL A 32 9.00 -7.86 7.40
C VAL A 32 7.86 -8.17 6.45
N ARG A 33 6.67 -8.38 7.03
CA ARG A 33 5.40 -8.49 6.31
C ARG A 33 4.51 -7.32 6.66
N ILE A 34 4.25 -6.46 5.68
CA ILE A 34 3.33 -5.32 5.79
C ILE A 34 1.99 -5.75 5.22
N LYS A 35 0.91 -5.62 5.99
CA LYS A 35 -0.44 -5.95 5.53
C LYS A 35 -1.21 -4.67 5.21
N CYS A 36 -2.09 -4.72 4.22
CA CYS A 36 -2.95 -3.57 3.90
C CYS A 36 -3.95 -3.34 5.03
N ALA A 37 -3.86 -2.19 5.69
CA ALA A 37 -4.68 -1.86 6.86
C ALA A 37 -6.19 -1.79 6.54
N LEU A 38 -6.57 -1.51 5.28
CA LEU A 38 -7.97 -1.41 4.85
C LEU A 38 -8.80 -2.62 5.32
N PHE A 39 -8.31 -3.84 5.08
CA PHE A 39 -8.99 -5.09 5.42
C PHE A 39 -9.08 -5.38 6.93
N TYR A 40 -8.36 -4.65 7.78
CA TYR A 40 -8.24 -4.92 9.22
C TYR A 40 -8.85 -3.82 10.10
N GLY A 41 -9.53 -2.83 9.52
CA GLY A 41 -10.15 -1.77 10.33
C GLY A 41 -11.06 -0.80 9.57
N TYR A 42 -10.86 -0.63 8.27
CA TYR A 42 -11.56 0.41 7.50
C TYR A 42 -12.70 -0.13 6.64
N ILE A 43 -12.53 -1.32 6.05
CA ILE A 43 -13.56 -1.96 5.22
C ILE A 43 -14.05 -3.27 5.85
N ARG A 44 -15.34 -3.56 5.69
CA ARG A 44 -15.98 -4.83 6.13
C ARG A 44 -15.87 -5.92 5.06
N ALA A 45 -14.68 -6.08 4.48
CA ALA A 45 -14.38 -7.15 3.53
C ALA A 45 -12.97 -7.67 3.80
N ASN A 46 -12.70 -8.91 3.40
CA ASN A 46 -11.34 -9.44 3.36
C ASN A 46 -10.80 -9.41 1.92
N TYR A 47 -9.52 -9.71 1.76
CA TYR A 47 -8.87 -9.70 0.45
C TYR A 47 -9.53 -10.66 -0.56
N SER A 48 -9.85 -11.89 -0.14
CA SER A 48 -10.48 -12.88 -1.03
C SER A 48 -11.86 -12.44 -1.50
N LEU A 49 -12.67 -11.82 -0.64
CA LEU A 49 -13.97 -11.27 -0.99
C LEU A 49 -13.83 -10.10 -1.96
N ALA A 50 -12.91 -9.16 -1.68
CA ALA A 50 -12.63 -8.06 -2.59
C ALA A 50 -12.19 -8.55 -3.97
N GLN A 51 -11.29 -9.54 -4.01
CA GLN A 51 -10.84 -10.15 -5.26
C GLN A 51 -11.98 -10.85 -6.00
N SER A 52 -12.85 -11.58 -5.29
CA SER A 52 -14.02 -12.23 -5.90
C SER A 52 -15.06 -11.24 -6.44
N ALA A 53 -15.12 -10.04 -5.85
CA ALA A 53 -15.94 -8.93 -6.32
C ALA A 53 -15.33 -8.18 -7.51
N GLY A 54 -14.16 -8.62 -8.01
CA GLY A 54 -13.46 -8.01 -9.14
C GLY A 54 -12.55 -6.83 -8.77
N LEU A 55 -12.35 -6.56 -7.48
CA LEU A 55 -11.44 -5.51 -7.02
C LEU A 55 -9.99 -5.98 -7.07
N SER A 56 -9.11 -5.05 -7.44
CA SER A 56 -7.67 -5.20 -7.57
C SER A 56 -6.96 -4.41 -6.46
N LEU A 57 -6.07 -5.08 -5.73
CA LEU A 57 -5.20 -4.43 -4.75
C LEU A 57 -3.92 -3.94 -5.42
N MET A 58 -3.67 -2.64 -5.37
CA MET A 58 -2.46 -1.98 -5.86
C MET A 58 -1.70 -1.38 -4.68
N TRP A 59 -0.38 -1.30 -4.84
CA TRP A 59 0.51 -0.77 -3.81
C TRP A 59 1.40 0.33 -4.38
N TYR A 60 1.53 1.40 -3.62
CA TYR A 60 2.34 2.56 -3.95
C TYR A 60 3.28 2.89 -2.80
N LYS A 61 4.41 3.49 -3.12
CA LYS A 61 5.41 3.93 -2.15
C LYS A 61 5.63 5.42 -2.31
N SER A 62 5.75 6.13 -1.19
CA SER A 62 6.25 7.51 -1.15
C SER A 62 7.37 7.63 -0.11
N SER A 63 8.26 8.59 -0.32
CA SER A 63 9.37 8.85 0.61
C SER A 63 8.91 9.55 1.89
N GLY A 64 7.79 10.27 1.84
CA GLY A 64 7.24 11.02 2.96
C GLY A 64 5.84 11.59 2.67
N PRO A 65 5.23 12.23 3.68
CA PRO A 65 3.92 12.85 3.55
C PRO A 65 3.97 14.01 2.54
N GLY A 66 3.14 13.96 1.50
CA GLY A 66 3.08 14.98 0.45
C GLY A 66 4.06 14.76 -0.71
N ASP A 67 4.89 13.72 -0.65
CA ASP A 67 5.68 13.27 -1.80
C ASP A 67 4.81 12.49 -2.80
N PHE A 68 5.28 12.40 -4.04
CA PHE A 68 4.58 11.66 -5.09
C PHE A 68 4.59 10.16 -4.79
N GLU A 69 3.45 9.51 -4.99
CA GLU A 69 3.31 8.07 -4.82
C GLU A 69 3.68 7.34 -6.10
N GLU A 70 4.70 6.48 -6.03
CA GLU A 70 5.16 5.68 -7.16
C GLU A 70 4.65 4.23 -7.06
N PRO A 71 4.23 3.62 -8.16
CA PRO A 71 3.81 2.22 -8.15
C PRO A 71 5.01 1.33 -7.83
N ILE A 72 4.77 0.31 -7.00
CA ILE A 72 5.82 -0.60 -6.56
C ILE A 72 6.07 -1.68 -7.61
N ALA A 73 7.31 -1.81 -8.05
CA ALA A 73 7.77 -2.93 -8.86
C ALA A 73 8.19 -4.09 -7.94
N PHE A 74 7.42 -5.18 -7.95
CA PHE A 74 7.75 -6.39 -7.19
C PHE A 74 8.74 -7.26 -7.96
N ASP A 75 9.87 -7.58 -7.34
CA ASP A 75 10.89 -8.48 -7.91
C ASP A 75 10.56 -9.96 -7.67
N GLY A 76 9.59 -10.25 -6.79
CA GLY A 76 9.13 -11.60 -6.45
C GLY A 76 10.12 -12.43 -5.61
N SER A 77 11.32 -11.93 -5.36
CA SER A 77 12.37 -12.64 -4.61
C SER A 77 12.56 -12.01 -3.24
N ARG A 78 13.05 -10.76 -3.22
CA ARG A 78 13.25 -9.98 -2.01
C ARG A 78 11.97 -9.26 -1.62
N MET A 79 11.33 -8.59 -2.58
CA MET A 79 10.10 -7.84 -2.41
C MET A 79 8.97 -8.49 -3.22
N SER A 80 8.10 -9.22 -2.54
CA SER A 80 6.97 -9.92 -3.15
C SER A 80 5.63 -9.41 -2.64
N LYS A 81 4.65 -9.35 -3.54
CA LYS A 81 3.24 -9.18 -3.18
C LYS A 81 2.63 -10.56 -2.93
N GLU A 82 2.16 -10.80 -1.71
CA GLU A 82 1.45 -12.02 -1.33
C GLU A 82 0.09 -11.64 -0.73
N GLU A 83 -0.99 -11.99 -1.43
CA GLU A 83 -2.38 -11.68 -1.02
C GLU A 83 -2.60 -10.18 -0.75
N ASP A 84 -2.93 -9.84 0.50
CA ASP A 84 -3.17 -8.52 1.05
C ASP A 84 -1.91 -7.84 1.59
N SER A 85 -0.74 -8.45 1.39
CA SER A 85 0.50 -8.11 2.06
C SER A 85 1.67 -7.93 1.09
N ILE A 86 2.64 -7.11 1.51
CA ILE A 86 3.98 -7.06 0.92
C ILE A 86 4.94 -7.75 1.88
N TRP A 87 5.81 -8.58 1.33
CA TRP A 87 6.94 -9.17 2.04
C TRP A 87 8.25 -8.57 1.59
N PHE A 88 9.12 -8.32 2.55
CA PHE A 88 10.51 -7.97 2.33
C PHE A 88 11.40 -9.03 2.99
N ARG A 89 12.28 -9.64 2.22
CA ARG A 89 13.18 -10.73 2.62
C ARG A 89 14.53 -10.60 1.92
N PRO A 90 15.50 -9.86 2.47
CA PRO A 90 15.44 -9.02 3.67
C PRO A 90 15.02 -7.56 3.39
N THR A 91 14.81 -6.79 4.46
CA THR A 91 14.63 -5.33 4.39
C THR A 91 15.95 -4.59 4.16
N LEU A 92 15.87 -3.47 3.43
CA LEU A 92 16.96 -2.55 3.15
C LEU A 92 16.63 -1.16 3.72
N LEU A 93 17.66 -0.35 3.99
CA LEU A 93 17.47 1.04 4.43
C LEU A 93 16.62 1.86 3.44
N GLN A 94 16.78 1.59 2.15
CA GLN A 94 16.04 2.24 1.07
C GLN A 94 14.55 1.88 1.05
N ASP A 95 14.13 0.81 1.74
CA ASP A 95 12.72 0.44 1.85
C ASP A 95 11.97 1.31 2.86
N SER A 96 12.65 2.22 3.56
CA SER A 96 12.00 3.20 4.43
C SER A 96 11.10 4.13 3.61
N GLY A 97 9.88 4.38 4.09
CA GLY A 97 8.90 5.23 3.42
C GLY A 97 7.48 4.92 3.86
N LEU A 98 6.51 5.53 3.20
CA LEU A 98 5.09 5.24 3.36
C LEU A 98 4.64 4.29 2.25
N TYR A 99 3.83 3.30 2.63
CA TYR A 99 3.28 2.31 1.72
C TYR A 99 1.77 2.45 1.70
N ALA A 100 1.24 2.96 0.58
CA ALA A 100 -0.20 3.10 0.38
C ALA A 100 -0.75 1.83 -0.29
N CYS A 101 -1.84 1.31 0.25
CA CYS A 101 -2.60 0.23 -0.36
C CYS A 101 -3.93 0.77 -0.90
N VAL A 102 -4.20 0.51 -2.19
CA VAL A 102 -5.36 1.04 -2.91
C VAL A 102 -6.14 -0.12 -3.49
N ILE A 103 -7.46 -0.12 -3.31
CA ILE A 103 -8.38 -1.09 -3.91
C ILE A 103 -9.19 -0.41 -5.02
N ARG A 104 -9.26 -1.01 -6.22
CA ARG A 104 -10.14 -0.56 -7.31
C ARG A 104 -10.70 -1.71 -8.11
#